data_AF-A0A3C1GLS0-F1
#
_entry.id   AF-A0A3C1GLS0-F1
#
_cell.length_a   1.000
_cell.length_b   1.000
_cell.length_c   1.000
_cell.angle_alpha   90.00
_cell.angle_beta   90.00
_cell.angle_gamma   90.00
#
_symmetry.space_group_name_H-M   'P 1'
#
loop_
_entity.id
_entity.type
_entity.pdbx_description
1 polymer ?
#
loop_
_entity_poly.entity_id
_entity_poly.type
_entity_poly.pdbx_seq_one_letter_code
_entity_poly.pdbx_strand_id
1 'polypeptide(L)'
;MLGASVPHIVLRTAAAALGIVMLGAGLIGYLRGPTRLWERALLLAGAALLIFPGALGDLVGAACFVVVYASQRARLVRAPARG
;
A
#
# COMPACT_ATOMS: atom_id res chain seq x y z
N MET A 1 -2.63 2.28 32.15
CA MET A 1 -1.78 1.67 31.10
C MET A 1 -2.15 0.21 30.80
N LEU A 2 -3.44 -0.11 30.53
CA LEU A 2 -3.91 -1.46 30.12
C LEU A 2 -5.01 -1.38 29.03
N GLY A 3 -5.00 -0.33 28.20
CA GLY A 3 -6.10 0.00 27.28
C GLY A 3 -5.80 -0.20 25.78
N ALA A 4 -4.65 -0.79 25.42
CA ALA A 4 -4.42 -1.19 24.04
C ALA A 4 -5.09 -2.56 23.84
N SER A 5 -6.38 -2.55 23.51
CA SER A 5 -7.11 -3.77 23.15
C SER A 5 -6.31 -4.55 22.10
N VAL A 6 -6.23 -5.88 22.22
CA VAL A 6 -5.62 -6.79 21.23
C VAL A 6 -5.86 -6.36 19.76
N PRO A 7 -7.09 -5.97 19.35
CA PRO A 7 -7.33 -5.46 17.99
C PRO A 7 -6.50 -4.24 17.58
N HIS A 8 -6.16 -3.34 18.49
CA HIS A 8 -5.33 -2.17 18.19
C HIS A 8 -3.88 -2.55 17.89
N ILE A 9 -3.37 -3.55 18.60
CA ILE A 9 -2.02 -4.11 18.38
C ILE A 9 -1.99 -4.80 17.02
N VAL A 10 -2.97 -5.67 16.77
CA VAL A 10 -3.11 -6.37 15.47
C VAL A 10 -3.21 -5.38 14.32
N LEU A 11 -4.01 -4.32 14.45
CA LEU A 11 -4.16 -3.30 13.42
C LEU A 11 -2.84 -2.58 13.14
N ARG A 12 -2.09 -2.17 14.17
CA ARG A 12 -0.78 -1.52 13.99
C ARG A 12 0.25 -2.45 13.37
N THR A 13 0.26 -3.73 13.76
CA THR A 13 1.15 -4.72 13.15
C THR A 13 0.80 -4.95 11.68
N ALA A 14 -0.48 -5.03 11.35
CA ALA A 14 -0.95 -5.15 9.96
C ALA A 14 -0.61 -3.91 9.12
N ALA A 15 -0.78 -2.71 9.68
CA ALA A 15 -0.42 -1.45 9.03
C ALA A 15 1.10 -1.38 8.76
N ALA A 16 1.93 -1.73 9.74
CA ALA A 16 3.38 -1.79 9.58
C ALA A 16 3.81 -2.82 8.52
N ALA A 17 3.22 -4.02 8.53
CA ALA A 17 3.47 -5.04 7.52
C ALA A 17 3.08 -4.55 6.13
N LEU A 18 1.93 -3.90 6.00
CA LEU A 18 1.47 -3.29 4.74
C LEU A 18 2.42 -2.20 4.27
N GLY A 19 2.90 -1.34 5.16
CA GLY A 19 3.88 -0.29 4.87
C GLY A 19 5.17 -0.86 4.28
N ILE A 20 5.70 -1.96 4.83
CA ILE A 20 6.89 -2.64 4.30
C ILE A 20 6.63 -3.19 2.89
N VAL A 21 5.47 -3.80 2.66
CA VAL A 21 5.09 -4.31 1.33
C VAL A 21 4.97 -3.18 0.32
N MET A 22 4.34 -2.06 0.70
CA MET A 22 4.24 -0.87 -0.14
C MET A 22 5.61 -0.28 -0.47
N LEU A 23 6.50 -0.21 0.51
CA LEU A 23 7.87 0.27 0.33
C LEU A 23 8.62 -0.61 -0.66
N GLY A 24 8.60 -1.94 -0.46
CA GLY A 24 9.22 -2.90 -1.36
C GLY A 24 8.68 -2.80 -2.79
N ALA A 25 7.36 -2.77 -2.94
CA ALA A 25 6.71 -2.66 -4.25
C ALA A 25 7.01 -1.34 -4.95
N GLY A 26 7.04 -0.22 -4.22
CA GLY A 26 7.40 1.10 -4.75
C GLY A 26 8.88 1.17 -5.16
N LEU A 27 9.76 0.53 -4.40
CA LEU A 27 11.20 0.52 -4.67
C LEU A 27 11.55 -0.36 -5.88
N ILE A 28 11.08 -1.62 -5.86
CA ILE A 28 11.24 -2.60 -6.94
C ILE A 28 10.53 -2.11 -8.21
N GLY A 29 9.48 -1.30 -8.05
CA GLY A 29 8.67 -0.83 -9.16
C GLY A 29 7.74 -1.91 -9.70
N TYR A 30 7.40 -2.89 -8.87
CA TYR A 30 6.61 -4.06 -9.26
C TYR A 30 5.76 -4.54 -8.09
N LEU A 31 4.43 -4.63 -8.30
CA LEU A 31 3.49 -5.18 -7.30
C LEU A 31 2.78 -6.41 -7.87
N ARG A 32 1.96 -6.24 -8.92
CA ARG A 32 1.40 -7.33 -9.73
C ARG A 32 1.72 -7.21 -11.22
N GLY A 33 2.11 -6.01 -11.64
CA GLY A 33 2.74 -5.75 -12.91
C GLY A 33 3.71 -4.56 -12.76
N PRO A 34 4.30 -4.11 -13.87
CA PRO A 34 5.16 -2.93 -13.87
C PRO A 34 4.41 -1.71 -13.33
N THR A 35 4.88 -1.16 -12.22
CA THR A 35 4.32 0.09 -11.65
C THR A 35 4.76 1.28 -12.49
N ARG A 36 3.84 2.21 -12.76
CA ARG A 36 4.18 3.53 -13.31
C ARG A 36 4.91 4.37 -12.27
N LEU A 37 5.67 5.36 -12.72
CA LEU A 37 6.42 6.26 -11.84
C LEU A 37 5.52 6.96 -10.80
N TRP A 38 4.29 7.33 -11.17
CA TRP A 38 3.32 7.90 -10.24
C TRP A 38 2.76 6.87 -9.24
N GLU A 39 2.59 5.60 -9.65
CA GLU A 39 2.18 4.52 -8.75
C GLU A 39 3.28 4.22 -7.72
N ARG A 40 4.54 4.26 -8.15
CA ARG A 40 5.70 4.17 -7.24
C ARG A 40 5.68 5.31 -6.23
N ALA A 41 5.49 6.55 -6.69
CA ALA A 41 5.42 7.70 -5.79
C ALA A 41 4.29 7.55 -4.75
N LEU A 42 3.11 7.08 -5.16
CA LEU A 42 1.99 6.82 -4.26
C LEU A 42 2.29 5.68 -3.26
N LEU A 43 2.92 4.59 -3.71
CA LEU A 43 3.30 3.48 -2.85
C LEU A 43 4.34 3.90 -1.81
N LEU A 44 5.36 4.66 -2.21
CA LEU A 44 6.39 5.16 -1.30
C LEU A 44 5.82 6.19 -0.31
N ALA A 45 4.96 7.09 -0.77
CA ALA A 45 4.28 8.06 0.09
C ALA A 45 3.36 7.36 1.10
N GLY A 46 2.56 6.39 0.65
CA GLY A 46 1.68 5.62 1.53
C GLY A 46 2.46 4.75 2.52
N ALA A 47 3.59 4.16 2.11
CA ALA A 47 4.48 3.44 3.00
C ALA A 47 5.06 4.34 4.10
N ALA A 48 5.53 5.54 3.73
CA ALA A 48 6.02 6.53 4.70
C ALA A 48 4.92 6.92 5.70
N LEU A 49 3.68 7.08 5.22
CA LEU A 49 2.53 7.41 6.05
C LEU A 49 2.13 6.30 7.03
N LEU A 50 2.25 5.04 6.63
CA LEU A 50 1.99 3.86 7.48
C LEU A 50 3.11 3.59 8.49
N ILE A 51 4.34 4.07 8.22
CA ILE A 51 5.47 3.96 9.14
C ILE A 51 5.34 4.95 10.29
N PHE A 52 4.78 6.15 10.05
CA PHE A 52 4.48 7.11 11.10
C PHE A 52 3.17 6.72 11.82
N PRO A 53 3.20 6.41 13.12
CA PRO A 53 2.02 5.94 13.83
C PRO A 53 0.96 7.05 13.91
N GLY A 54 -0.18 6.85 13.21
CA GLY A 54 -1.32 7.76 13.25
C GLY A 54 -2.52 7.19 12.50
N ALA A 55 -3.71 7.25 13.11
CA ALA A 55 -4.94 6.69 12.52
C ALA A 55 -5.27 7.30 11.14
N LEU A 56 -4.94 8.59 10.93
CA LEU A 56 -5.07 9.25 9.64
C LEU A 56 -4.05 8.75 8.62
N GLY A 57 -2.82 8.48 9.05
CA GLY A 57 -1.75 7.93 8.20
C GLY A 57 -2.09 6.52 7.72
N ASP A 58 -2.63 5.69 8.61
CA ASP A 58 -3.09 4.34 8.28
C ASP A 58 -4.20 4.36 7.21
N LEU A 59 -5.19 5.26 7.37
CA LEU A 59 -6.30 5.39 6.44
C LEU A 59 -5.85 5.89 5.06
N VAL A 60 -5.02 6.92 5.03
CA VAL A 60 -4.52 7.50 3.77
C VAL A 60 -3.53 6.55 3.09
N GLY A 61 -2.65 5.88 3.84
CA GLY A 61 -1.73 4.87 3.31
C GLY A 61 -2.47 3.68 2.70
N ALA A 62 -3.50 3.17 3.39
CA ALA A 62 -4.39 2.15 2.85
C ALA A 62 -5.11 2.62 1.58
N ALA A 63 -5.61 3.87 1.56
CA ALA A 63 -6.24 4.45 0.37
C ALA A 63 -5.26 4.54 -0.82
N CYS A 64 -4.02 4.97 -0.59
CA CYS A 64 -2.96 4.98 -1.61
C CYS A 64 -2.71 3.57 -2.18
N PHE A 65 -2.63 2.56 -1.31
CA PHE A 65 -2.50 1.17 -1.73
C PHE A 65 -3.67 0.72 -2.60
N VAL A 66 -4.91 0.99 -2.18
CA VAL A 66 -6.12 0.62 -2.90
C VAL A 66 -6.18 1.28 -4.28
N VAL A 67 -5.81 2.56 -4.39
CA VAL A 67 -5.76 3.28 -5.68
C VAL A 67 -4.75 2.64 -6.63
N VAL A 68 -3.53 2.37 -6.16
CA VAL A 68 -2.50 1.74 -6.99
C VAL A 68 -2.90 0.32 -7.37
N TYR A 69 -3.44 -0.44 -6.44
CA TYR A 69 -3.92 -1.80 -6.67
C TYR A 69 -5.06 -1.83 -7.70
N ALA A 70 -6.05 -0.95 -7.57
CA ALA A 70 -7.15 -0.83 -8.52
C ALA A 70 -6.64 -0.41 -9.90
N SER A 71 -5.70 0.53 -9.97
CA SER A 71 -5.11 0.96 -11.23
C SER A 71 -4.30 -0.15 -11.91
N GLN A 72 -3.56 -0.96 -11.16
CA GLN A 72 -2.86 -2.12 -11.72
C GLN A 72 -3.83 -3.21 -12.17
N ARG A 73 -4.86 -3.52 -11.36
CA ARG A 73 -5.87 -4.51 -11.70
C ARG A 73 -6.62 -4.12 -12.98
N ALA A 74 -7.03 -2.86 -13.12
CA ALA A 74 -7.67 -2.35 -14.32
C ALA A 74 -6.75 -2.43 -15.56
N ARG A 75 -5.44 -2.23 -15.39
CA ARG A 75 -4.45 -2.42 -16.46
C ARG A 75 -4.29 -3.88 -16.86
N LEU A 76 -4.19 -4.80 -15.90
CA LEU A 76 -4.03 -6.23 -16.16
C LEU A 76 -5.28 -6.80 -16.84
N VAL A 77 -6.49 -6.34 -16.48
CA VAL A 77 -7.74 -6.72 -17.15
C VAL A 77 -7.84 -6.12 -18.56
N ARG A 78 -7.26 -4.94 -18.78
CA ARG A 78 -7.24 -4.27 -20.10
C ARG A 78 -6.06 -4.67 -20.98
N ALA A 79 -5.13 -5.50 -20.53
CA ALA A 79 -4.09 -6.03 -21.38
C ALA A 79 -4.78 -6.85 -22.49
N PRO A 80 -4.79 -6.37 -23.75
CA PRO A 80 -5.40 -7.12 -24.83
C PRO A 80 -4.65 -8.45 -24.91
N ALA A 81 -5.38 -9.55 -25.05
CA ALA A 81 -4.79 -10.79 -25.54
C ALA A 81 -4.10 -10.43 -26.86
N ARG A 82 -2.78 -10.25 -26.83
CA ARG A 82 -1.97 -10.14 -28.03
C ARG A 82 -1.97 -11.55 -28.60
N GLY A 83 -2.93 -11.79 -29.50
CA GLY A 83 -2.94 -12.92 -30.42
C GLY A 83 -1.80 -12.82 -31.43
#